data_AF-A0A8S1EYF4-F1
#
_entry.id   AF-A0A8S1EYF4-F1
#
_cell.length_a   1.000
_cell.length_b   1.000
_cell.length_c   1.000
_cell.angle_alpha   90.00
_cell.angle_beta   90.00
_cell.angle_gamma   90.00
#
_symmetry.space_group_name_H-M   'P 1'
#
loop_
_entity.id
_entity.type
_entity.pdbx_description
1 polymer ?
#
loop_
_entity_poly.entity_id
_entity_poly.type
_entity_poly.pdbx_seq_one_letter_code
_entity_poly.pdbx_strand_id
1 'polypeptide(L)'
;MFNRALLTLSKNQTVFRRALHKGVDSTPPLRYTSVGEKVALYSLISVALLSYPTSVLFRLDNLRPRPDNALAPEVQEEINAKAAARRH
;
A
#
# COMPACT_ATOMS: atom_id res chain seq x y z
N MET A 1 -9.85 32.82 -1.41
CA MET A 1 -10.11 32.11 -0.13
C MET A 1 -8.85 31.59 0.57
N PHE A 2 -7.77 31.28 -0.17
CA PHE A 2 -6.51 30.74 0.35
C PHE A 2 -5.82 31.64 1.42
N ASN A 3 -5.84 32.96 1.22
CA ASN A 3 -5.20 33.91 2.14
C ASN A 3 -5.83 33.95 3.54
N ARG A 4 -7.13 33.68 3.64
CA ARG A 4 -7.82 33.60 4.95
C ARG A 4 -7.44 32.34 5.71
N ALA A 5 -7.27 31.21 5.00
CA ALA A 5 -6.86 29.94 5.60
C ALA A 5 -5.42 30.01 6.16
N LEU A 6 -4.51 30.67 5.45
CA LEU A 6 -3.14 30.91 5.91
C LEU A 6 -3.09 31.82 7.15
N LEU A 7 -3.91 32.87 7.19
CA LEU A 7 -4.01 33.77 8.34
C LEU A 7 -4.65 33.12 9.57
N THR A 8 -5.58 32.17 9.38
CA THR A 8 -6.13 31.37 10.49
C THR A 8 -5.13 30.33 10.99
N LEU A 9 -4.32 29.76 10.10
CA LEU A 9 -3.26 28.81 10.47
C LEU A 9 -2.15 29.49 11.30
N SER A 10 -1.74 30.70 10.91
CA SER A 10 -0.73 31.48 11.66
C SER A 10 -1.22 31.94 13.03
N LYS A 11 -2.51 32.26 13.17
CA LYS A 11 -3.11 32.59 14.49
C LYS A 11 -3.16 31.37 15.42
N ASN A 12 -3.50 30.19 14.89
CA ASN A 12 -3.56 28.94 15.65
C ASN A 12 -2.18 28.38 16.03
N GLN A 13 -1.11 28.88 15.41
CA GLN A 13 0.27 28.44 15.68
C GLN A 13 0.70 28.66 17.14
N THR A 14 0.18 29.70 17.81
CA THR A 14 0.48 30.00 19.22
C THR A 14 -0.21 29.03 20.19
N VAL A 15 -1.45 28.63 19.89
CA VAL A 15 -2.19 27.62 20.65
C VAL A 15 -1.54 26.25 20.47
N PHE A 16 -1.14 25.90 19.25
CA PHE A 16 -0.34 24.70 18.96
C PHE A 16 1.00 24.69 19.72
N ARG A 17 1.72 25.81 19.74
CA ARG A 17 2.96 25.94 20.51
C ARG A 17 2.75 25.78 22.01
N ARG A 18 1.67 26.30 22.59
CA ARG A 18 1.35 26.11 24.02
C ARG A 18 0.93 24.67 24.32
N ALA A 19 0.13 24.04 23.46
CA ALA A 19 -0.24 22.64 23.62
C ALA A 19 0.97 21.69 23.53
N LEU A 20 1.98 22.05 22.72
CA LEU A 20 3.26 21.32 22.66
C LEU A 20 4.18 21.60 23.85
N HIS A 21 4.25 22.85 24.32
CA HIS A 21 5.13 23.26 25.43
C HIS A 21 4.58 22.87 26.81
N LYS A 22 3.26 22.78 26.94
CA LYS A 22 2.56 22.34 28.15
C LYS A 22 1.68 21.15 27.78
N GLY A 23 2.29 20.08 27.28
CA GLY A 23 1.57 18.84 26.95
C GLY A 23 0.47 18.59 27.99
N VAL A 24 -0.77 18.35 27.52
CA VAL A 24 -1.93 17.93 28.33
C VAL A 24 -1.39 17.17 29.52
N ASP A 25 -1.57 17.67 30.76
CA ASP A 25 -0.86 17.23 31.99
C ASP A 25 -0.69 15.71 32.04
N SER A 26 0.31 15.23 31.32
CA SER A 26 0.53 13.82 31.06
C SER A 26 1.68 13.51 31.96
N THR A 27 1.45 12.60 32.90
CA THR A 27 2.51 11.99 33.67
C THR A 27 3.69 11.72 32.73
N PRO A 28 4.91 12.15 33.09
CA PRO A 28 6.07 11.97 32.23
C PRO A 28 6.12 10.49 31.84
N PRO A 29 6.36 10.18 30.56
CA PRO A 29 6.28 8.80 30.09
C PRO A 29 7.19 7.94 30.96
N LEU A 30 6.65 6.82 31.48
CA LEU A 30 7.36 5.85 32.33
C LEU A 30 8.72 5.44 31.75
N ARG A 31 8.87 5.53 30.43
CA ARG A 31 10.11 5.34 29.71
C ARG A 31 10.23 6.38 28.60
N TYR A 32 11.37 7.07 28.55
CA TYR A 32 11.69 7.93 27.42
C TYR A 32 11.80 7.10 26.15
N THR A 33 11.06 7.50 25.11
CA THR A 33 11.20 6.95 23.75
C THR A 33 11.75 8.04 22.86
N SER A 34 12.93 7.79 22.29
CA SER A 34 13.60 8.69 21.38
C SER A 34 12.79 8.91 20.11
N VAL A 35 13.04 10.02 19.41
CA VAL A 35 12.39 10.31 18.12
C VAL A 35 12.71 9.20 17.11
N GLY A 36 13.94 8.67 17.13
CA GLY A 36 14.35 7.58 16.25
C GLY A 36 13.52 6.31 16.46
N GLU A 37 13.27 5.91 17.71
CA GLU A 37 12.42 4.75 18.02
C GLU A 37 10.97 4.96 17.57
N LYS A 38 10.44 6.18 17.68
CA LYS A 38 9.10 6.52 17.16
C LYS A 38 9.05 6.39 15.65
N VAL A 39 10.03 6.96 14.94
CA VAL A 39 10.11 6.87 13.47
C VAL A 39 10.21 5.41 13.03
N ALA A 40 11.06 4.61 13.70
CA ALA A 40 11.20 3.19 13.42
C ALA A 40 9.87 2.45 13.63
N LEU A 41 9.19 2.65 14.76
CA LEU A 41 7.90 2.03 15.05
C LEU A 41 6.85 2.37 13.98
N TYR A 42 6.69 3.65 13.64
CA TYR A 42 5.70 4.06 12.65
C TYR A 42 6.04 3.57 11.25
N SER A 43 7.32 3.51 10.89
CA SER A 43 7.75 2.94 9.61
C SER A 43 7.45 1.44 9.53
N LEU A 44 7.70 0.69 10.62
CA LEU A 44 7.40 -0.74 10.71
C LEU A 44 5.90 -1.01 10.57
N ILE A 45 5.06 -0.26 11.29
CA ILE A 45 3.60 -0.38 11.19
C ILE A 45 3.13 -0.12 9.76
N SER A 46 3.65 0.94 9.14
CA SER A 46 3.29 1.31 7.76
C SER A 46 3.69 0.20 6.78
N VAL A 47 4.94 -0.27 6.83
CA VAL A 47 5.42 -1.34 5.94
C VAL A 47 4.63 -2.63 6.17
N ALA A 48 4.36 -3.01 7.42
CA ALA A 48 3.58 -4.21 7.73
C ALA A 48 2.18 -4.15 7.09
N LEU A 49 1.47 -3.04 7.27
CA LEU A 49 0.12 -2.86 6.73
C LEU A 49 0.08 -2.74 5.21
N LEU A 50 1.08 -2.11 4.59
CA LEU A 50 1.15 -1.98 3.13
C LEU A 50 1.75 -3.21 2.43
N SER A 51 2.49 -4.07 3.12
CA SER A 51 3.19 -5.22 2.51
C SER A 51 2.24 -6.17 1.78
N TYR A 52 1.13 -6.54 2.42
CA TYR A 52 0.16 -7.45 1.85
C TYR A 52 -0.58 -6.88 0.63
N PRO A 53 -1.26 -5.72 0.70
CA PRO A 53 -1.99 -5.19 -0.45
C PRO A 53 -1.06 -4.87 -1.64
N THR A 54 0.15 -4.37 -1.38
CA THR A 54 1.13 -4.14 -2.46
C THR A 54 1.55 -5.44 -3.13
N SER A 55 1.80 -6.50 -2.36
CA SER A 55 2.13 -7.82 -2.93
C SER A 55 1.01 -8.41 -3.79
N VAL A 56 -0.25 -8.21 -3.40
CA VAL A 56 -1.43 -8.66 -4.16
C VAL A 56 -1.56 -7.87 -5.46
N LEU A 57 -1.44 -6.53 -5.39
CA LEU A 57 -1.49 -5.66 -6.57
C LEU A 57 -0.44 -6.06 -7.62
N PHE A 58 0.79 -6.35 -7.19
CA PHE A 58 1.85 -6.80 -8.11
C PHE A 58 1.60 -8.19 -8.71
N ARG A 59 0.74 -9.01 -8.10
CA ARG A 59 0.43 -10.38 -8.57
C ARG A 59 -0.94 -10.49 -9.22
N LEU A 60 -1.65 -9.38 -9.43
CA LEU A 60 -3.01 -9.39 -9.97
C LEU A 60 -3.12 -10.12 -11.32
N ASP A 61 -2.13 -9.95 -12.20
CA ASP A 61 -2.13 -10.62 -13.51
C ASP A 61 -1.98 -12.14 -13.42
N ASN A 62 -1.35 -12.64 -12.35
CA ASN A 62 -1.23 -14.07 -12.09
C ASN A 62 -2.45 -14.64 -11.33
N LEU A 63 -3.14 -13.78 -10.56
CA LEU A 63 -4.35 -14.14 -9.82
C LEU A 63 -5.60 -14.13 -10.72
N ARG A 64 -5.58 -13.35 -11.79
CA ARG A 64 -6.66 -13.37 -12.77
C ARG A 64 -6.63 -14.72 -13.52
N PRO A 65 -7.72 -15.49 -13.51
CA PRO A 65 -7.81 -16.66 -14.38
C PRO A 65 -7.58 -16.17 -15.80
N ARG A 66 -6.60 -16.77 -16.49
CA ARG A 66 -6.37 -16.47 -17.90
C ARG A 66 -7.65 -16.82 -18.66
N PRO A 67 -8.09 -15.99 -19.61
CA PRO A 67 -9.19 -16.38 -20.47
C PRO A 67 -8.86 -17.74 -21.08
N ASP A 68 -9.82 -18.67 -21.06
CA ASP A 68 -9.63 -19.97 -21.68
C ASP A 68 -9.22 -19.72 -23.14
N ASN A 69 -8.02 -20.17 -23.50
CA ASN A 69 -7.55 -20.14 -24.88
C ASN A 69 -8.35 -21.19 -25.66
N ALA A 70 -9.62 -20.90 -25.93
CA ALA A 70 -10.44 -21.65 -26.86
C ALA A 70 -9.88 -21.36 -28.26
N LEU A 71 -9.03 -22.27 -28.74
CA LEU A 71 -8.60 -22.28 -30.14
C LEU A 71 -9.86 -22.42 -31.01
N ALA A 72 -9.90 -21.72 -32.14
CA ALA A 72 -10.92 -21.96 -33.15
C ALA A 72 -10.90 -23.46 -33.50
N PRO A 73 -12.07 -24.10 -33.71
CA PRO A 73 -12.16 -25.55 -33.88
C PRO A 73 -11.26 -26.06 -35.01
N GLU A 74 -11.15 -25.28 -36.09
CA GLU A 74 -10.28 -25.56 -37.24
C GLU A 74 -8.79 -25.69 -36.86
N VAL A 75 -8.30 -24.84 -35.95
CA VAL A 75 -6.89 -24.86 -35.51
C VAL A 75 -6.63 -26.05 -34.58
N GLN A 76 -7.63 -26.43 -33.78
CA GLN A 76 -7.53 -27.61 -32.91
C GLN A 76 -7.47 -28.90 -33.73
N GLU A 77 -8.22 -28.97 -34.83
CA GLU A 77 -8.20 -30.08 -35.78
C GLU A 77 -6.86 -30.22 -36.50
N GLU A 78 -6.26 -29.12 -36.95
CA GLU A 78 -4.92 -29.15 -37.56
C GLU A 78 -3.83 -29.63 -36.59
N ILE A 79 -3.90 -29.21 -35.32
CA ILE A 79 -2.96 -29.65 -34.29
C ILE A 79 -3.11 -31.15 -34.02
N ASN A 80 -4.35 -31.65 -33.97
CA ASN A 80 -4.63 -33.07 -33.78
C ASN A 80 -4.15 -33.90 -34.98
N ALA A 81 -4.35 -33.43 -36.21
CA ALA A 81 -3.85 -34.08 -37.41
C ALA A 81 -2.31 -34.16 -37.42
N LYS A 82 -1.62 -33.06 -37.07
CA LYS A 82 -0.15 -33.04 -36.94
C LYS A 82 0.37 -33.92 -35.80
N ALA A 83 -0.38 -34.03 -34.69
CA ALA A 83 -0.03 -34.91 -33.58
C ALA A 83 -0.21 -36.39 -33.93
N ALA A 84 -1.25 -36.74 -34.70
CA ALA A 84 -1.48 -38.09 -35.19
C ALA A 84 -0.39 -38.54 -36.18
N ALA A 85 0.03 -37.64 -37.09
CA ALA A 85 1.10 -37.90 -38.05
C ALA A 85 2.48 -38.14 -37.41
N ARG A 86 2.72 -37.64 -36.19
CA ARG A 86 3.97 -37.86 -35.44
C ARG A 86 3.99 -39.14 -34.61
N ARG A 87 2.83 -39.78 -34.41
CA ARG A 87 2.68 -41.05 -33.66
C ARG A 87 2.70 -42.28 -34.58
N HIS A 88 2.71 -42.06 -35.88
CA HIS A 88 2.83 -43.06 -36.93
C HIS A 88 4.27 -43.13 -37.44
#